data_AF-A0A094K9Z2-F1
#
_entry.id   AF-A0A094K9Z2-F1
#
_cell.length_a   1.000
_cell.length_b   1.000
_cell.length_c   1.000
_cell.angle_alpha   90.00
_cell.angle_beta   90.00
_cell.angle_gamma   90.00
#
_symmetry.space_group_name_H-M   'P 1'
#
loop_
_entity.id
_entity.type
_entity.pdbx_description
1 polymer ?
#
loop_
_entity_poly.entity_id
_entity_poly.type
_entity_poly.pdbx_seq_one_letter_code
_entity_poly.pdbx_strand_id
1 'polypeptide(L)' 'NGFKLKEGRFGLDIRRKFFTQRVVRHWNRLPREVLDAPSLEAFKARLDGALGILI' A
#
# COMPACT_ATOMS: atom_id res chain seq x y z
N ASN A 1 8.13 -4.99 -33.29
CA ASN A 1 8.01 -5.51 -31.91
C ASN A 1 8.30 -4.51 -30.77
N GLY A 2 8.75 -3.27 -31.04
CA GLY A 2 9.03 -2.28 -29.97
C GLY A 2 7.82 -1.51 -29.39
N PHE A 3 6.67 -1.53 -30.07
CA PHE A 3 5.47 -0.77 -29.64
C PHE A 3 4.78 -1.40 -28.42
N LYS A 4 4.73 -2.75 -28.35
CA LYS A 4 4.12 -3.50 -27.23
C LYS A 4 4.85 -3.33 -25.89
N LEU A 5 6.16 -3.07 -25.91
CA LEU A 5 6.96 -2.84 -24.69
C LEU A 5 6.65 -1.48 -24.05
N LYS A 6 6.37 -0.45 -24.84
CA LYS A 6 5.98 0.88 -24.33
C LYS A 6 4.57 0.86 -23.71
N GLU A 7 3.65 0.10 -24.29
CA GLU A 7 2.27 -0.05 -23.80
C GLU A 7 2.22 -0.79 -22.47
N GLY A 8 2.99 -1.88 -22.31
CA GLY A 8 3.14 -2.57 -21.02
C GLY A 8 3.76 -1.68 -19.94
N ARG A 9 4.75 -0.85 -20.29
CA ARG A 9 5.38 0.12 -19.39
C ARG A 9 4.41 1.23 -18.98
N PHE A 10 3.59 1.72 -19.90
CA PHE A 10 2.54 2.71 -19.65
C PHE A 10 1.48 2.19 -18.67
N GLY A 11 1.01 0.95 -18.86
CA GLY A 11 0.10 0.30 -17.91
C GLY A 11 0.73 0.11 -16.53
N LEU A 12 2.02 -0.23 -16.48
CA LEU A 12 2.76 -0.42 -15.23
C LEU A 12 2.95 0.90 -14.47
N ASP A 13 3.30 1.98 -15.16
CA ASP A 13 3.44 3.32 -14.59
C ASP A 13 2.12 3.85 -14.04
N ILE A 14 1.01 3.64 -14.77
CA ILE A 14 -0.33 3.99 -14.30
C ILE A 14 -0.68 3.18 -13.05
N ARG A 15 -0.49 1.85 -13.09
CA ARG A 15 -0.79 0.97 -11.94
C ARG A 15 0.03 1.37 -10.72
N ARG A 16 1.31 1.72 -10.90
CA ARG A 16 2.20 2.18 -9.82
C ARG A 16 1.71 3.50 -9.22
N LYS A 17 1.38 4.50 -10.04
CA LYS A 17 0.80 5.78 -9.56
C LYS A 17 -0.53 5.57 -8.83
N PHE A 18 -1.40 4.69 -9.34
CA PHE A 18 -2.68 4.38 -8.71
C PHE A 18 -2.50 3.64 -7.38
N PHE A 19 -1.53 2.72 -7.31
CA PHE A 19 -1.20 1.99 -6.09
C PHE A 19 -0.74 2.94 -4.99
N THR A 20 0.18 3.87 -5.30
CA THR A 20 0.62 4.88 -4.32
C THR A 20 -0.55 5.75 -3.84
N GLN A 21 -1.41 6.23 -4.73
CA GLN A 21 -2.57 7.03 -4.33
C GLN A 21 -3.58 6.24 -3.47
N ARG A 22 -3.82 4.95 -3.79
CA ARG A 22 -4.63 4.08 -2.94
C ARG A 22 -3.99 3.91 -1.58
N VAL A 23 -2.71 3.59 -1.50
CA VAL A 23 -1.99 3.41 -0.22
C VAL A 23 -2.08 4.69 0.61
N VAL A 24 -1.78 5.86 0.05
CA VAL A 24 -1.87 7.15 0.76
C VAL A 24 -3.30 7.42 1.27
N ARG A 25 -4.33 7.15 0.45
CA ARG A 25 -5.73 7.33 0.87
C ARG A 25 -6.11 6.39 2.03
N HIS A 26 -5.61 5.16 2.04
CA HIS A 26 -5.88 4.19 3.10
C HIS A 26 -5.03 4.45 4.34
N TRP A 27 -3.84 5.03 4.18
CA TRP A 27 -2.97 5.42 5.28
C TRP A 27 -3.61 6.45 6.20
N ASN A 28 -4.36 7.42 5.65
CA ASN A 28 -5.13 8.38 6.44
C ASN A 28 -6.30 7.74 7.22
N ARG A 29 -6.66 6.49 6.94
CA ARG A 29 -7.71 5.73 7.63
C ARG A 29 -7.15 4.74 8.66
N LEU A 30 -5.84 4.52 8.68
CA LEU A 30 -5.20 3.67 9.67
C LEU A 30 -5.05 4.44 10.98
N PRO A 31 -5.25 3.79 12.15
CA PRO A 31 -5.01 4.43 13.44
C PRO A 31 -3.57 4.94 13.51
N ARG A 32 -3.37 6.16 14.00
CA ARG A 32 -2.05 6.78 14.13
C ARG A 32 -1.08 5.93 14.93
N GLU A 33 -1.60 5.19 15.90
CA GLU A 33 -0.90 4.14 16.61
C GLU A 33 -0.19 3.18 15.66
N VAL A 34 -0.90 2.54 14.71
CA VAL A 34 -0.28 1.63 13.74
C VAL A 34 0.84 2.32 12.96
N LEU A 35 0.70 3.61 12.64
CA LEU A 35 1.70 4.38 11.88
C LEU A 35 2.97 4.72 12.68
N ASP A 36 2.85 4.94 13.99
CA ASP A 36 3.96 5.27 14.92
C ASP A 36 4.72 4.01 15.41
N ALA A 37 4.77 2.95 14.61
CA ALA A 37 5.55 1.76 14.96
C ALA A 37 7.05 1.99 14.70
N PRO A 38 7.93 1.76 15.69
CA PRO A 38 9.37 2.00 15.56
C PRO A 38 10.08 1.01 14.62
N SER A 39 9.43 -0.10 14.26
CA SER A 39 9.97 -1.11 13.35
C SER A 39 8.87 -1.72 12.48
N LEU A 40 9.27 -2.29 11.33
CA LEU A 40 8.35 -2.94 10.39
C LEU A 40 7.67 -4.17 11.02
N GLU A 41 8.35 -4.90 11.89
CA GLU A 41 7.77 -6.03 12.61
C GLU A 41 6.73 -5.58 13.65
N ALA A 42 7.00 -4.49 14.37
CA ALA A 42 6.00 -3.88 15.25
C ALA A 42 4.80 -3.32 14.46
N PHE A 43 5.04 -2.78 13.25
CA PHE A 43 3.99 -2.32 12.36
C PHE A 43 3.06 -3.47 11.93
N LYS A 44 3.64 -4.60 11.48
CA LYS A 44 2.88 -5.80 11.10
C LYS A 44 2.06 -6.35 12.26
N ALA A 45 2.67 -6.54 13.44
CA ALA A 45 1.98 -7.06 14.61
C ALA A 45 0.76 -6.20 15.02
N ARG A 46 0.88 -4.86 14.91
CA ARG A 46 -0.24 -3.93 15.19
C ARG A 46 -1.30 -3.96 14.10
N LEU A 47 -0.91 -4.14 12.84
CA LEU A 47 -1.83 -4.31 11.72
C LEU A 47 -2.62 -5.62 11.81
N ASP A 48 -1.94 -6.73 12.11
CA ASP A 48 -2.58 -8.03 12.34
C ASP A 48 -3.54 -7.99 13.53
N GLY A 49 -3.17 -7.30 14.63
CA GLY A 49 -4.10 -7.06 15.74
C GLY A 49 -5.31 -6.20 15.36
N ALA A 50 -5.12 -5.16 14.54
CA ALA A 50 -6.21 -4.27 14.11
C ALA A 50 -7.14 -4.92 13.06
N LEU A 51 -6.60 -5.77 12.18
CA LEU A 51 -7.37 -6.48 11.15
C LEU A 51 -7.96 -7.79 11.66
N GLY A 52 -7.34 -8.44 12.64
CA GLY A 52 -7.84 -9.66 13.29
C GLY A 52 -9.08 -9.46 14.16
N ILE A 53 -9.44 -8.21 14.47
CA ILE A 53 -10.69 -7.84 15.16
C ILE A 53 -11.90 -7.80 14.18
N LEU A 54 -11.67 -7.91 12.86
CA LEU A 54 -12.73 -7.94 11.84
C LEU A 54 -13.20 -9.37 11.51
N ILE A 55 -13.16 -10.29 12.48
CA ILE A 55 -13.81 -11.61 12.41
C ILE A 55 -15.00 -11.62 13.36
#